data_AF-A0A177G3Y1-F1
#
_entry.id   AF-A0A177G3Y1-F1
#
_cell.length_a   1.000
_cell.length_b   1.000
_cell.length_c   1.000
_cell.angle_alpha   90.00
_cell.angle_beta   90.00
_cell.angle_gamma   90.00
#
_symmetry.space_group_name_H-M   'P 1'
#
loop_
_entity.id
_entity.type
_entity.pdbx_description
1 polymer ?
#
loop_
_entity_poly.entity_id
_entity_poly.type
_entity_poly.pdbx_seq_one_letter_code
_entity_poly.pdbx_strand_id
1 'polypeptide(L)' 'MVLLQVVSRPRSKEQITEFYRLLAEKLEKDCGLKPADLMVSIVQNSDEHWSFGLGRAQFLTGDL' A
#
# COMPACT_ATOMS: atom_id res chain seq x y z
N MET A 1 0.31 4.51 -18.68
CA MET A 1 1.13 4.40 -17.47
C MET A 1 0.41 4.95 -16.24
N VAL A 2 0.32 4.13 -15.19
CA VAL A 2 -0.19 4.42 -13.85
C VAL A 2 0.95 4.27 -12.84
N LEU A 3 1.10 5.25 -11.96
CA LEU A 3 2.01 5.19 -10.82
C LEU A 3 1.19 5.16 -9.53
N LEU A 4 1.37 4.11 -8.73
CA LEU A 4 0.83 4.00 -7.38
C LEU A 4 1.95 4.19 -6.36
N GLN A 5 1.83 5.21 -5.51
CA GLN A 5 2.68 5.37 -4.35
C GLN A 5 1.92 4.97 -3.08
N VAL A 6 2.52 4.07 -2.29
CA VAL A 6 1.92 3.54 -1.05
C VAL A 6 2.82 3.94 0.11
N VAL A 7 2.23 4.56 1.13
CA VAL A 7 2.85 4.72 2.44
C VAL A 7 2.18 3.72 3.38
N SER A 8 2.96 2.83 3.99
CA SER A 8 2.42 1.73 4.80
C SER A 8 3.29 1.49 6.03
N ARG A 9 2.68 0.93 7.08
CA ARG A 9 3.43 0.22 8.13
C ARG A 9 4.21 -0.98 7.56
N PRO A 10 5.15 -1.59 8.30
CA PRO A 10 5.96 -2.68 7.77
C PRO A 10 5.09 -3.88 7.39
N ARG A 11 5.40 -4.48 6.24
CA ARG A 11 4.77 -5.68 5.70
C ARG A 11 5.85 -6.70 5.38
N SER A 12 5.50 -7.98 5.43
CA SER A 12 6.45 -9.02 5.05
C SER A 12 6.79 -8.93 3.56
N LYS A 13 7.95 -9.47 3.17
CA LYS A 13 8.36 -9.50 1.77
C LYS A 13 7.32 -10.22 0.91
N GLU A 14 6.79 -11.33 1.43
CA GLU A 14 5.80 -12.17 0.77
C GLU A 14 4.50 -11.38 0.52
N GLN A 15 4.04 -10.61 1.51
CA GLN A 15 2.86 -9.76 1.37
C GLN A 15 3.06 -8.68 0.29
N ILE A 16 4.25 -8.06 0.24
CA ILE A 16 4.55 -7.01 -0.75
C ILE A 16 4.62 -7.61 -2.16
N THR A 17 5.30 -8.74 -2.35
CA THR A 17 5.38 -9.39 -3.66
C THR A 17 4.02 -9.87 -4.16
N GLU A 18 3.21 -10.42 -3.25
CA GLU A 18 1.87 -10.88 -3.58
C GLU A 18 0.93 -9.72 -3.92
N PHE A 19 1.07 -8.59 -3.23
CA PHE A 19 0.34 -7.36 -3.55
C PHE A 19 0.61 -6.88 -4.99
N TYR A 20 1.88 -6.86 -5.43
CA TYR A 20 2.21 -6.45 -6.80
C TYR A 20 1.55 -7.35 -7.85
N ARG A 21 1.62 -8.67 -7.64
CA ARG A 21 1.00 -9.66 -8.54
C ARG A 21 -0.50 -9.48 -8.61
N LEU A 22 -1.18 -9.46 -7.46
CA LEU A 22 -2.64 -9.33 -7.38
C LEU A 22 -3.14 -7.99 -7.92
N LEU A 23 -2.41 -6.89 -7.69
CA LEU A 23 -2.79 -5.57 -8.19
C LEU A 23 -2.75 -5.53 -9.72
N ALA A 24 -1.67 -6.02 -10.33
CA ALA A 24 -1.54 -6.06 -11.78
C ALA A 24 -2.64 -6.93 -12.43
N GLU A 25 -2.86 -8.13 -11.90
CA GLU A 25 -3.91 -9.05 -12.39
C GLU A 25 -5.31 -8.43 -12.32
N LYS A 26 -5.65 -7.78 -11.20
CA LYS A 26 -6.96 -7.15 -11.03
C LYS A 26 -7.14 -5.93 -11.92
N LEU A 27 -6.12 -5.08 -12.05
CA LEU A 27 -6.21 -3.90 -12.91
C LEU A 27 -6.28 -4.26 -14.40
N GLU A 28 -5.59 -5.32 -14.82
CA GLU A 28 -5.73 -5.84 -16.18
C GLU A 28 -7.14 -6.38 -16.40
N LYS A 29 -7.63 -7.23 -15.50
CA LYS A 29 -8.95 -7.87 -15.61
C LYS A 29 -10.10 -6.87 -15.57
N ASP A 30 -10.09 -5.96 -14.59
CA ASP A 30 -11.25 -5.14 -14.25
C ASP A 30 -11.19 -3.75 -14.92
N CYS A 31 -10.00 -3.31 -15.36
CA CYS A 31 -9.80 -1.98 -15.95
C CYS A 31 -9.11 -2.00 -17.32
N GLY A 32 -8.64 -3.16 -17.81
CA GLY A 32 -7.91 -3.26 -19.07
C GLY A 32 -6.51 -2.62 -19.03
N LEU A 33 -5.98 -2.33 -17.84
CA LEU A 33 -4.65 -1.76 -17.69
C LEU A 33 -3.60 -2.85 -17.92
N LYS A 34 -2.79 -2.72 -18.96
CA LYS A 34 -1.68 -3.65 -19.21
C LYS A 34 -0.72 -3.66 -18.02
N PRO A 35 -0.23 -4.83 -17.56
CA PRO A 35 0.73 -4.89 -16.45
C PRO A 35 2.00 -4.06 -16.68
N ALA A 36 2.46 -3.95 -17.93
CA ALA A 36 3.62 -3.13 -18.30
C ALA A 36 3.40 -1.62 -18.11
N ASP A 37 2.15 -1.17 -17.98
CA ASP A 37 1.77 0.21 -17.73
C ASP A 37 1.63 0.53 -16.23
N LEU A 38 1.95 -0.39 -15.32
CA LEU A 38 1.83 -0.20 -13.88
C LEU A 38 3.21 -0.09 -13.20
N MET A 39 3.41 0.97 -12.43
CA MET A 39 4.55 1.13 -11.51
C MET A 39 4.05 1.32 -10.08
N VAL A 40 4.67 0.63 -9.12
CA VAL A 40 4.33 0.73 -7.69
C VAL A 40 5.57 1.07 -6.88
N SER A 41 5.48 2.07 -6.01
CA SER A 41 6.52 2.45 -5.05
C SER A 41 5.95 2.41 -3.64
N ILE A 42 6.62 1.69 -2.72
CA ILE A 42 6.19 1.57 -1.33
C ILE A 42 7.25 2.18 -0.42
N VAL A 43 6.83 3.10 0.46
CA VAL A 43 7.63 3.63 1.57
C VAL A 43 7.05 3.08 2.88
N GLN A 44 7.91 2.45 3.67
CA GLN A 44 7.50 1.91 4.97
C GLN A 44 7.74 2.93 6.09
N ASN A 45 6.81 2.98 7.03
CA ASN A 45 6.89 3.78 8.27
C ASN A 45 6.48 2.92 9.48
N SER A 46 6.33 3.53 10.65
CA SER A 46 6.06 2.86 11.94
C SER A 46 4.76 3.38 12.55
N ASP A 47 4.34 2.79 13.67
CA ASP A 47 3.05 3.08 14.33
C ASP A 47 2.92 4.55 14.75
N GLU A 48 4.00 5.14 15.25
CA GLU A 48 4.09 6.54 15.72
C GLU A 48 3.95 7.59 14.61
N HIS A 49 4.09 7.19 13.34
CA HIS A 49 4.06 8.10 12.20
C HIS A 49 2.64 8.37 11.67
N TRP A 50 1.60 7.83 12.31
CA TRP A 50 0.22 7.98 11.86
C TRP A 50 -0.63 8.70 12.90
N SER A 51 -1.33 9.73 12.43
CA SER A 51 -2.52 10.29 13.07
C SER A 51 -3.63 10.32 12.04
N PHE A 52 -4.67 9.51 12.26
CA PHE A 52 -5.84 9.44 11.38
C PHE A 52 -6.85 10.56 11.66
N GLY A 53 -6.58 11.40 12.67
CA GLY A 53 -7.44 12.50 13.09
C GLY A 53 -7.33 12.80 14.58
N LEU A 54 -7.97 13.89 15.02
CA LEU A 54 -8.08 14.29 16.42
C LEU A 54 -6.74 14.52 17.15
N GLY A 55 -5.61 14.60 16.42
CA GLY A 55 -4.28 14.77 17.01
C GLY A 55 -3.80 13.57 17.83
N ARG A 56 -4.28 12.35 17.54
CA ARG A 56 -3.93 11.13 18.27
C ARG A 56 -3.12 10.19 17.39
N ALA A 57 -2.18 9.46 17.97
CA ALA A 57 -1.47 8.38 17.29
C ALA A 57 -2.19 7.05 17.54
N GLN A 58 -3.19 6.72 16.71
CA GLN A 58 -4.15 5.65 16.99
C GLN A 58 -3.51 4.26 17.10
N PHE A 59 -2.42 4.01 16.37
CA PHE A 59 -1.66 2.77 16.52
C PHE A 59 -0.97 2.67 17.89
N LEU A 60 -0.59 3.80 18.50
CA LEU A 60 0.02 3.81 19.84
C LEU A 60 -1.03 3.75 20.96
N THR A 61 -2.23 4.31 20.74
CA THR A 61 -3.31 4.26 21.73
C THR A 61 -4.05 2.93 21.75
N GLY A 62 -3.89 2.10 20.71
CA GLY A 62 -4.59 0.81 20.57
C GLY A 62 -6.03 0.97 20.07
N ASP A 63 -6.36 2.11 19.46
CA ASP A 63 -7.68 2.35 18.87
C ASP A 63 -7.88 1.63 17.52
N LEU A 64 -6.82 0.99 16.98
CA LEU A 64 -6.75 0.32 15.67
C LEU A 64 -6.16 -1.10 15.75
#